data_AF-A0A9E4C992-F1
#
_entry.id   AF-A0A9E4C992-F1
#
_cell.length_a   1.000
_cell.length_b   1.000
_cell.length_c   1.000
_cell.angle_alpha   90.00
_cell.angle_beta   90.00
_cell.angle_gamma   90.00
#
_symmetry.space_group_name_H-M   'P 1'
#
loop_
_entity.id
_entity.type
_entity.pdbx_description
1 polymer ?
#
loop_
_entity_poly.entity_id
_entity_poly.type
_entity_poly.pdbx_seq_one_letter_code
_entity_poly.pdbx_strand_id
1 'polypeptide(L)'
;MAQRPEYRNVSHGVACPCPCPEDAASDVPAPEGEDLPEVADLSPDAGFAGGPQSAVPNAIGDSLGGIYVFPGITTSVVAPGGGYRYKATSNNSAIPQCRVYYNYNYFNEVGGIDGELQRHTFGYETIVGGGCSSVGIQVPTHYASDELEIGDIGFYTKTILMQDCCRTVSAGIGVTVPTADDVAVGNVVVSNDSWIIAPYIATYMQAPCSNTFFQGFVQFDLPIGDNDVTVGGAPTGDLQDATMFYADASVGRWLCQDCCGNGVAAMAELHYTRVLEDDVNAANVRSLDQEQLNATIGAALVNNCWSVTPALVVPLLETPDRGFDWEAQVLVNRRF
;
A
#
# COMPACT_ATOMS: atom_id res chain seq x y z
N MET A 1 38.26 -40.34 -3.28
CA MET A 1 37.62 -39.61 -4.40
C MET A 1 36.19 -40.10 -4.50
N ALA A 2 35.24 -39.38 -3.89
CA ALA A 2 33.81 -39.71 -3.97
C ALA A 2 33.19 -38.84 -5.05
N GLN A 3 32.58 -39.49 -6.06
CA GLN A 3 31.87 -38.82 -7.15
C GLN A 3 30.63 -38.15 -6.58
N ARG A 4 30.50 -36.84 -6.82
CA ARG A 4 29.29 -36.07 -6.53
C ARG A 4 28.20 -36.49 -7.51
N PRO A 5 26.93 -36.62 -7.08
CA PRO A 5 25.85 -36.93 -7.99
C PRO A 5 25.54 -35.72 -8.88
N GLU A 6 25.36 -35.98 -10.17
CA GLU A 6 24.93 -35.02 -11.18
C GLU A 6 23.55 -34.46 -10.81
N TYR A 7 23.50 -33.15 -10.56
CA TYR A 7 22.24 -32.41 -10.53
C TYR A 7 21.69 -32.32 -11.96
N ARG A 8 20.68 -33.14 -12.27
CA ARG A 8 19.84 -32.93 -13.46
C ARG A 8 19.11 -31.59 -13.31
N ASN A 9 19.55 -30.61 -14.10
CA ASN A 9 18.76 -29.42 -14.39
C ASN A 9 17.49 -29.85 -15.12
N VAL A 10 16.38 -29.92 -14.39
CA VAL A 10 15.05 -29.95 -15.00
C VAL A 10 14.62 -28.50 -15.15
N SER A 11 14.88 -27.93 -16.32
CA SER A 11 14.35 -26.63 -16.73
C SER A 11 12.84 -26.76 -16.93
N HIS A 12 12.06 -26.66 -15.84
CA HIS A 12 10.65 -26.37 -15.93
C HIS A 12 10.49 -24.86 -16.14
N GLY A 13 10.57 -24.45 -17.41
CA GLY A 13 9.99 -23.20 -17.83
C GLY A 13 8.47 -23.32 -17.74
N VAL A 14 7.91 -22.95 -16.58
CA VAL A 14 6.50 -22.60 -16.50
C VAL A 14 6.39 -21.19 -17.07
N ALA A 15 6.13 -21.13 -18.37
CA ALA A 15 5.69 -19.90 -19.01
C ALA A 15 4.44 -19.42 -18.26
N CYS A 16 4.50 -18.22 -17.66
CA CYS A 16 3.30 -17.50 -17.24
C CYS A 16 2.52 -17.13 -18.52
N PRO A 17 1.30 -17.64 -18.74
CA PRO A 17 0.48 -17.14 -19.81
C PRO A 17 -0.32 -15.96 -19.26
N CYS A 18 0.33 -14.80 -19.17
CA CYS A 18 -0.39 -13.58 -19.49
C CYS A 18 -0.15 -13.40 -20.99
N PRO A 19 -1.11 -13.74 -21.88
CA PRO A 19 -0.99 -13.29 -23.25
C PRO A 19 -1.14 -11.77 -23.23
N CYS A 20 -0.02 -11.05 -23.22
CA CYS A 20 -0.01 -9.71 -23.81
C CYS A 20 -0.42 -9.89 -25.28
N PRO A 21 -1.32 -9.05 -25.83
CA PRO A 21 -1.76 -9.18 -27.20
C PRO A 21 -0.63 -8.75 -28.14
N GLU A 22 0.28 -9.67 -28.44
CA GLU A 22 1.13 -9.58 -29.62
C GLU A 22 0.44 -10.35 -30.74
N ASP A 23 0.12 -9.60 -31.80
CA ASP A 23 -0.26 -10.09 -33.13
C ASP A 23 -1.55 -10.92 -33.23
N ALA A 24 -2.69 -10.22 -33.18
CA ALA A 24 -3.83 -10.61 -34.01
C ALA A 24 -3.48 -10.37 -35.50
N ALA A 25 -2.58 -11.18 -36.04
CA ALA A 25 -2.46 -11.36 -37.47
C ALA A 25 -3.75 -12.05 -37.93
N SER A 26 -4.61 -11.25 -38.56
CA SER A 26 -5.84 -11.69 -39.20
C SER A 26 -5.51 -12.64 -40.34
N ASP A 27 -5.77 -13.92 -40.15
CA ASP A 27 -6.02 -14.87 -41.24
C ASP A 27 -6.92 -15.99 -40.72
N VAL A 28 -8.18 -15.63 -40.45
CA VAL A 28 -9.27 -16.60 -40.34
C VAL A 28 -10.18 -16.41 -41.54
N PRO A 29 -10.29 -17.40 -42.46
CA PRO A 29 -11.25 -17.33 -43.54
C PRO A 29 -12.66 -17.35 -42.96
N ALA A 30 -13.53 -16.48 -43.46
CA ALA A 30 -14.92 -16.38 -43.04
C ALA A 30 -15.62 -17.74 -43.15
N PRO A 31 -16.22 -18.26 -42.06
CA PRO A 31 -17.14 -19.38 -42.18
C PRO A 31 -18.47 -18.84 -42.71
N GLU A 32 -18.85 -19.32 -43.89
CA GLU A 32 -20.23 -19.27 -44.35
C GLU A 32 -21.12 -20.08 -43.39
N GLY A 33 -22.35 -19.58 -43.20
CA GLY A 33 -23.19 -19.88 -42.06
C GLY A 33 -23.53 -21.35 -41.83
N GLU A 34 -23.79 -21.68 -40.57
CA GLU A 34 -25.06 -22.25 -40.09
C GLU A 34 -25.06 -22.30 -38.55
N ASP A 35 -26.24 -22.04 -37.99
CA ASP A 35 -26.69 -22.22 -36.59
C ASP A 35 -25.84 -21.64 -35.44
N LEU A 36 -26.37 -20.55 -34.88
CA LEU A 36 -25.93 -19.99 -33.60
C LEU A 36 -26.27 -20.98 -32.47
N PRO A 37 -25.28 -21.45 -31.68
CA PRO A 37 -25.57 -22.25 -30.49
C PRO A 37 -26.23 -21.36 -29.41
N GLU A 38 -27.20 -21.96 -28.70
CA GLU A 38 -27.82 -21.38 -27.51
C GLU A 38 -26.79 -20.92 -26.48
N VAL A 39 -27.02 -19.74 -25.91
CA VAL A 39 -26.23 -19.12 -24.84
C VAL A 39 -26.51 -19.83 -23.51
N ALA A 40 -26.07 -21.08 -23.40
CA ALA A 40 -26.22 -21.90 -22.21
C ALA A 40 -24.98 -22.78 -21.97
N ASP A 41 -23.77 -22.21 -22.07
CA ASP A 41 -22.57 -22.83 -21.50
C ASP A 41 -21.46 -21.79 -21.25
N LEU A 42 -21.74 -20.81 -20.39
CA LEU A 42 -20.67 -20.11 -19.67
C LEU A 42 -20.29 -21.01 -18.49
N SER A 43 -19.57 -22.09 -18.77
CA SER A 43 -18.97 -22.89 -17.70
C SER A 43 -17.96 -22.01 -16.96
N PRO A 44 -17.91 -22.04 -15.61
CA PRO A 44 -16.85 -21.40 -14.83
C PRO A 44 -15.47 -22.05 -15.04
N ASP A 45 -15.39 -23.09 -15.89
CA ASP A 45 -14.24 -23.98 -16.04
C ASP A 45 -13.32 -23.61 -17.21
N ALA A 46 -13.44 -22.39 -17.75
CA ALA A 46 -12.35 -21.78 -18.50
C ALA A 46 -11.19 -21.50 -17.53
N GLY A 47 -10.45 -22.57 -17.23
CA GLY A 47 -9.33 -22.63 -16.31
C GLY A 47 -8.26 -21.65 -16.74
N PHE A 48 -8.33 -20.45 -16.18
CA PHE A 48 -7.13 -19.70 -15.88
C PHE A 48 -6.40 -20.52 -14.83
N ALA A 49 -5.31 -21.16 -15.26
CA ALA A 49 -4.36 -21.73 -14.34
C ALA A 49 -3.99 -20.62 -13.34
N GLY A 50 -4.50 -20.74 -12.12
CA GLY A 50 -4.04 -19.94 -11.00
C GLY A 50 -2.56 -20.21 -10.87
N GLY A 51 -1.75 -19.37 -11.51
CA GLY A 51 -0.33 -19.29 -11.22
C GLY A 51 -0.23 -19.16 -9.70
N PRO A 52 0.74 -19.83 -9.05
CA PRO A 52 0.85 -19.82 -7.61
C PRO A 52 0.74 -18.37 -7.17
N GLN A 53 -0.32 -18.06 -6.41
CA GLN A 53 -0.57 -16.72 -5.88
C GLN A 53 0.74 -16.25 -5.32
N SER A 54 1.32 -15.29 -6.02
CA SER A 54 2.75 -15.08 -6.05
C SER A 54 3.27 -14.99 -4.62
N ALA A 55 4.22 -15.85 -4.25
CA ALA A 55 4.84 -15.89 -2.93
C ALA A 55 5.52 -14.57 -2.56
N VAL A 56 5.53 -13.60 -3.47
CA VAL A 56 6.00 -12.24 -3.30
C VAL A 56 5.54 -11.67 -1.96
N PRO A 57 6.49 -11.43 -1.05
CA PRO A 57 6.22 -10.71 0.16
C PRO A 57 5.71 -9.32 -0.19
N ASN A 58 4.72 -8.85 0.53
CA ASN A 58 4.24 -7.49 0.36
C ASN A 58 5.28 -6.51 0.90
N ALA A 59 5.36 -5.33 0.29
CA ALA A 59 5.99 -4.18 0.90
C ALA A 59 5.35 -3.96 2.27
N ILE A 60 6.20 -3.66 3.25
CA ILE A 60 5.78 -3.50 4.62
C ILE A 60 5.06 -2.14 4.74
N GLY A 61 5.75 -1.10 4.27
CA GLY A 61 5.25 0.28 4.35
C GLY A 61 5.38 0.88 5.74
N ASP A 62 5.11 2.18 5.79
CA ASP A 62 4.97 3.02 6.97
C ASP A 62 4.15 4.26 6.58
N SER A 63 3.55 4.99 7.52
CA SER A 63 3.09 6.37 7.30
C SER A 63 2.42 6.87 8.57
N LEU A 64 2.76 8.07 9.02
CA LEU A 64 1.91 8.84 9.94
C LEU A 64 0.94 9.79 9.22
N GLY A 65 1.14 9.99 7.91
CA GLY A 65 0.43 10.96 7.08
C GLY A 65 0.55 12.39 7.59
N GLY A 66 -0.50 13.18 7.35
CA GLY A 66 -0.51 14.62 7.60
C GLY A 66 -0.49 14.98 9.08
N ILE A 67 0.24 16.03 9.44
CA ILE A 67 0.31 16.60 10.78
C ILE A 67 -0.05 18.09 10.70
N TYR A 68 -0.98 18.53 11.55
CA TYR A 68 -1.37 19.92 11.68
C TYR A 68 -0.78 20.58 12.92
N VAL A 69 -0.49 21.87 12.82
CA VAL A 69 -0.05 22.70 13.95
C VAL A 69 -1.07 23.81 14.17
N PHE A 70 -1.53 23.92 15.42
CA PHE A 70 -2.54 24.89 15.83
C PHE A 70 -1.90 26.12 16.52
N PRO A 71 -2.46 27.32 16.33
CA PRO A 71 -1.91 28.54 16.91
C PRO A 71 -2.07 28.59 18.42
N GLY A 72 -0.99 28.93 19.14
CA GLY A 72 -0.98 29.05 20.60
C GLY A 72 -0.91 27.70 21.32
N ILE A 73 -0.79 26.61 20.58
CA ILE A 73 -0.60 25.25 21.10
C ILE A 73 0.80 24.81 20.69
N THR A 74 1.61 24.38 21.65
CA THR A 74 2.98 23.90 21.42
C THR A 74 3.03 22.46 20.89
N THR A 75 1.89 21.80 20.79
CA THR A 75 1.74 20.41 20.36
C THR A 75 1.15 20.36 18.95
N SER A 76 1.74 19.54 18.10
CA SER A 76 1.14 19.13 16.83
C SER A 76 -0.10 18.26 17.08
N VAL A 77 -0.97 18.10 16.09
CA VAL A 77 -2.06 17.12 16.16
C VAL A 77 -2.07 16.39 14.83
N VAL A 78 -2.30 15.08 14.88
CA VAL A 78 -2.45 14.31 13.66
C VAL A 78 -3.66 14.86 12.88
N ALA A 79 -3.55 14.94 11.56
CA ALA A 79 -4.66 15.38 10.71
C ALA A 79 -5.92 14.50 10.94
N PRO A 80 -7.12 14.97 10.54
CA PRO A 80 -8.34 14.18 10.63
C PRO A 80 -8.20 12.76 10.10
N GLY A 81 -9.00 11.84 10.67
CA GLY A 81 -8.89 10.41 10.38
C GLY A 81 -7.59 9.76 10.85
N GLY A 82 -6.92 10.33 11.85
CA GLY A 82 -5.63 9.86 12.35
C GLY A 82 -4.53 9.99 11.29
N GLY A 83 -4.67 10.96 10.38
CA GLY A 83 -3.72 11.26 9.31
C GLY A 83 -3.62 10.15 8.28
N TYR A 84 -4.45 9.12 8.36
CA TYR A 84 -4.30 7.95 7.52
C TYR A 84 -4.83 8.22 6.11
N ARG A 85 -3.91 8.17 5.14
CA ARG A 85 -4.18 8.23 3.71
C ARG A 85 -3.86 6.88 3.08
N TYR A 86 -4.51 6.54 1.97
CA TYR A 86 -4.08 5.38 1.19
C TYR A 86 -2.61 5.53 0.77
N LYS A 87 -1.77 4.59 1.19
CA LYS A 87 -0.38 4.48 0.74
C LYS A 87 -0.16 3.14 0.06
N ALA A 88 0.27 3.20 -1.20
CA ALA A 88 0.43 2.03 -2.05
C ALA A 88 1.44 1.01 -1.51
N THR A 89 2.33 1.37 -0.58
CA THR A 89 3.29 0.44 0.04
C THR A 89 2.83 -0.19 1.34
N SER A 90 1.73 0.27 1.93
CA SER A 90 1.23 -0.26 3.20
C SER A 90 0.62 -1.65 3.02
N ASN A 91 1.42 -2.69 3.32
CA ASN A 91 1.06 -4.09 3.10
C ASN A 91 0.53 -4.35 1.67
N ASN A 92 1.31 -3.99 0.65
CA ASN A 92 0.88 -4.19 -0.74
C ASN A 92 1.99 -4.77 -1.62
N SER A 93 1.61 -5.27 -2.80
CA SER A 93 2.55 -5.76 -3.81
C SER A 93 2.23 -5.13 -5.17
N ALA A 94 3.24 -5.02 -6.04
CA ALA A 94 3.01 -4.67 -7.45
C ALA A 94 2.13 -5.71 -8.18
N ILE A 95 1.97 -6.91 -7.62
CA ILE A 95 1.16 -7.97 -8.22
C ILE A 95 -0.26 -7.92 -7.60
N PRO A 96 -1.34 -7.91 -8.41
CA PRO A 96 -2.71 -8.09 -7.95
C PRO A 96 -2.90 -9.38 -7.13
N GLN A 97 -3.68 -9.32 -6.06
CA GLN A 97 -3.93 -10.46 -5.16
C GLN A 97 -5.42 -10.59 -4.81
N CYS A 98 -5.87 -11.82 -4.55
CA CYS A 98 -7.13 -12.08 -3.85
C CYS A 98 -6.81 -12.31 -2.38
N ARG A 99 -7.18 -11.38 -1.49
CA ARG A 99 -6.83 -11.45 -0.07
C ARG A 99 -7.74 -10.62 0.83
N VAL A 100 -7.84 -11.06 2.08
CA VAL A 100 -8.16 -10.18 3.21
C VAL A 100 -6.88 -9.92 3.98
N TYR A 101 -6.73 -8.74 4.54
CA TYR A 101 -5.55 -8.39 5.31
C TYR A 101 -5.86 -7.52 6.51
N TYR A 102 -4.93 -7.55 7.46
CA TYR A 102 -4.94 -6.79 8.68
C TYR A 102 -3.54 -6.25 8.94
N ASN A 103 -3.44 -4.95 9.20
CA ASN A 103 -2.21 -4.27 9.59
C ASN A 103 -2.38 -3.76 11.01
N TYR A 104 -1.37 -3.98 11.84
CA TYR A 104 -1.23 -3.33 13.14
C TYR A 104 0.03 -2.48 13.11
N ASN A 105 -0.07 -1.23 13.54
CA ASN A 105 1.04 -0.30 13.70
C ASN A 105 0.98 0.29 15.10
N TYR A 106 2.09 0.20 15.83
CA TYR A 106 2.29 0.88 17.10
C TYR A 106 3.38 1.93 16.90
N PHE A 107 3.06 3.20 17.11
CA PHE A 107 4.01 4.31 17.03
C PHE A 107 4.33 4.81 18.43
N ASN A 108 5.63 4.92 18.72
CA ASN A 108 6.13 5.55 19.93
C ASN A 108 6.38 7.04 19.68
N GLU A 109 5.85 7.92 20.53
CA GLU A 109 6.11 9.37 20.54
C GLU A 109 5.80 10.08 19.21
N VAL A 110 4.53 10.09 18.82
CA VAL A 110 4.09 10.75 17.57
C VAL A 110 4.15 12.27 17.67
N GLY A 111 4.78 12.93 16.69
CA GLY A 111 4.78 14.38 16.52
C GLY A 111 5.52 15.16 17.62
N GLY A 112 6.40 14.49 18.38
CA GLY A 112 7.10 15.08 19.53
C GLY A 112 6.22 15.27 20.76
N ILE A 113 5.08 14.57 20.81
CA ILE A 113 4.15 14.55 21.95
C ILE A 113 4.31 13.23 22.68
N ASP A 114 4.29 13.28 24.01
CA ASP A 114 4.19 12.09 24.86
C ASP A 114 2.85 11.39 24.57
N GLY A 115 2.87 10.48 23.60
CA GLY A 115 1.69 9.80 23.12
C GLY A 115 2.05 8.55 22.31
N GLU A 116 1.32 7.48 22.58
CA GLU A 116 1.36 6.23 21.82
C GLU A 116 0.19 6.26 20.83
N LEU A 117 0.44 5.92 19.57
CA LEU A 117 -0.62 5.76 18.57
C LEU A 117 -0.68 4.30 18.16
N GLN A 118 -1.85 3.69 18.31
CA GLN A 118 -2.12 2.34 17.82
C GLN A 118 -3.07 2.42 16.65
N ARG A 119 -2.64 1.93 15.50
CA ARG A 119 -3.45 1.90 14.28
C ARG A 119 -3.70 0.48 13.83
N HIS A 120 -4.93 0.24 13.41
CA HIS A 120 -5.40 -1.04 12.88
C HIS A 120 -6.04 -0.78 11.52
N THR A 121 -5.58 -1.47 10.48
CA THR A 121 -6.18 -1.37 9.14
C THR A 121 -6.70 -2.73 8.71
N PHE A 122 -7.97 -2.81 8.39
CA PHE A 122 -8.57 -3.98 7.75
C PHE A 122 -8.72 -3.73 6.26
N GLY A 123 -8.43 -4.72 5.44
CA GLY A 123 -8.61 -4.56 3.99
C GLY A 123 -8.96 -5.82 3.26
N TYR A 124 -9.43 -5.62 2.04
CA TYR A 124 -9.83 -6.64 1.10
C TYR A 124 -9.35 -6.25 -0.30
N GLU A 125 -8.79 -7.20 -1.03
CA GLU A 125 -8.39 -7.06 -2.42
C GLU A 125 -8.92 -8.25 -3.21
N THR A 126 -9.47 -8.01 -4.39
CA THR A 126 -9.87 -9.06 -5.31
C THR A 126 -9.37 -8.78 -6.71
N ILE A 127 -8.88 -9.82 -7.36
CA ILE A 127 -8.48 -9.79 -8.76
C ILE A 127 -9.75 -9.69 -9.63
N VAL A 128 -9.66 -8.89 -10.69
CA VAL A 128 -10.70 -8.67 -11.70
C VAL A 128 -10.06 -8.67 -13.09
N GLY A 129 -10.88 -8.67 -14.15
CA GLY A 129 -10.39 -8.42 -15.51
C GLY A 129 -9.38 -9.45 -16.03
N GLY A 130 -9.58 -10.73 -15.71
CA GLY A 130 -8.74 -11.82 -16.25
C GLY A 130 -7.38 -11.99 -15.60
N GLY A 131 -7.16 -11.47 -14.39
CA GLY A 131 -5.93 -11.71 -13.62
C GLY A 131 -4.98 -10.52 -13.52
N CYS A 132 -5.09 -9.57 -14.44
CA CYS A 132 -4.13 -8.47 -14.57
C CYS A 132 -4.46 -7.26 -13.71
N SER A 133 -5.67 -7.20 -13.14
CA SER A 133 -6.13 -6.07 -12.35
C SER A 133 -6.68 -6.52 -11.00
N SER A 134 -6.67 -5.64 -10.01
CA SER A 134 -7.41 -5.82 -8.76
C SER A 134 -8.10 -4.53 -8.34
N VAL A 135 -9.15 -4.70 -7.54
CA VAL A 135 -9.80 -3.64 -6.79
C VAL A 135 -9.75 -3.99 -5.31
N GLY A 136 -9.63 -2.98 -4.45
CA GLY A 136 -9.58 -3.19 -3.02
C GLY A 136 -10.14 -2.03 -2.21
N ILE A 137 -10.34 -2.32 -0.94
CA ILE A 137 -10.81 -1.41 0.10
C ILE A 137 -9.94 -1.59 1.34
N GLN A 138 -9.73 -0.50 2.07
CA GLN A 138 -9.09 -0.47 3.37
C GLN A 138 -9.88 0.42 4.34
N VAL A 139 -10.01 -0.05 5.57
CA VAL A 139 -10.72 0.63 6.66
C VAL A 139 -9.73 0.76 7.82
N PRO A 140 -9.14 1.94 8.03
CA PRO A 140 -8.31 2.21 9.18
C PRO A 140 -9.17 2.50 10.41
N THR A 141 -8.64 2.15 11.57
CA THR A 141 -9.11 2.58 12.88
C THR A 141 -7.88 2.86 13.73
N HIS A 142 -8.01 3.75 14.71
CA HIS A 142 -6.91 4.07 15.59
C HIS A 142 -7.39 4.33 17.01
N TYR A 143 -6.48 4.15 17.97
CA TYR A 143 -6.69 4.52 19.36
C TYR A 143 -5.88 5.77 19.68
N ALA A 144 -6.59 6.82 20.08
CA ALA A 144 -6.02 8.00 20.70
C ALA A 144 -6.65 8.17 22.09
N SER A 145 -5.85 8.14 23.16
CA SER A 145 -6.33 8.33 24.55
C SER A 145 -7.48 7.39 24.96
N ASP A 146 -7.37 6.10 24.63
CA ASP A 146 -8.33 5.02 24.92
C ASP A 146 -9.66 5.04 24.12
N GLU A 147 -9.86 5.99 23.21
CA GLU A 147 -11.03 6.02 22.33
C GLU A 147 -10.70 5.42 20.96
N LEU A 148 -11.60 4.56 20.45
CA LEU A 148 -11.48 3.95 19.13
C LEU A 148 -12.16 4.86 18.10
N GLU A 149 -11.37 5.36 17.16
CA GLU A 149 -11.85 6.19 16.05
C GLU A 149 -11.69 5.46 14.72
N ILE A 150 -12.67 5.61 13.84
CA ILE A 150 -12.59 5.14 12.46
C ILE A 150 -11.90 6.23 11.64
N GLY A 151 -10.85 5.86 10.90
CA GLY A 151 -10.18 6.77 9.98
C GLY A 151 -10.81 6.73 8.59
N ASP A 152 -10.20 7.45 7.65
CA ASP A 152 -10.75 7.54 6.29
C ASP A 152 -10.66 6.25 5.50
N ILE A 153 -11.78 5.87 4.89
CA ILE A 153 -11.89 4.67 4.06
C ILE A 153 -11.17 4.89 2.72
N GLY A 154 -10.24 3.99 2.42
CA GLY A 154 -9.53 3.97 1.15
C GLY A 154 -10.10 2.93 0.19
N PHE A 155 -10.26 3.30 -1.07
CA PHE A 155 -10.47 2.39 -2.19
C PHE A 155 -9.25 2.44 -3.08
N TYR A 156 -8.92 1.35 -3.75
CA TYR A 156 -7.81 1.37 -4.70
C TYR A 156 -8.03 0.38 -5.84
N THR A 157 -7.35 0.68 -6.96
CA THR A 157 -7.24 -0.24 -8.09
C THR A 157 -5.77 -0.40 -8.46
N LYS A 158 -5.44 -1.54 -9.06
CA LYS A 158 -4.11 -1.89 -9.52
C LYS A 158 -4.23 -2.64 -10.83
N THR A 159 -3.34 -2.38 -11.77
CA THR A 159 -3.24 -3.07 -13.06
C THR A 159 -1.78 -3.33 -13.40
N ILE A 160 -1.48 -4.56 -13.81
CA ILE A 160 -0.20 -4.92 -14.41
C ILE A 160 -0.07 -4.23 -15.76
N LEU A 161 0.98 -3.41 -15.92
CA LEU A 161 1.32 -2.74 -17.17
C LEU A 161 2.30 -3.57 -18.01
N MET A 162 3.19 -4.29 -17.33
CA MET A 162 4.22 -5.10 -17.97
C MET A 162 4.61 -6.23 -17.02
N GLN A 163 4.78 -7.43 -17.57
CA GLN A 163 5.23 -8.59 -16.82
C GLN A 163 6.13 -9.48 -17.68
N ASP A 164 7.33 -9.70 -17.17
CA ASP A 164 8.36 -10.53 -17.76
C ASP A 164 8.70 -11.68 -16.79
N CYS A 165 9.70 -12.52 -17.11
CA CYS A 165 10.08 -13.66 -16.27
C CYS A 165 10.66 -13.27 -14.89
N CYS A 166 11.14 -12.04 -14.74
CA CYS A 166 11.84 -11.58 -13.53
C CYS A 166 11.37 -10.22 -13.03
N ARG A 167 10.36 -9.62 -13.66
CA ARG A 167 9.92 -8.25 -13.39
C ARG A 167 8.42 -8.10 -13.64
N THR A 168 7.76 -7.39 -12.75
CA THR A 168 6.38 -6.92 -12.91
C THR A 168 6.35 -5.43 -12.64
N VAL A 169 5.73 -4.67 -13.53
CA VAL A 169 5.42 -3.26 -13.33
C VAL A 169 3.91 -3.12 -13.35
N SER A 170 3.37 -2.45 -12.35
CA SER A 170 1.95 -2.15 -12.23
C SER A 170 1.75 -0.67 -11.97
N ALA A 171 0.58 -0.15 -12.33
CA ALA A 171 0.13 1.15 -11.87
C ALA A 171 -1.24 1.01 -11.21
N GLY A 172 -1.59 2.01 -10.43
CA GLY A 172 -2.87 2.04 -9.74
C GLY A 172 -3.26 3.45 -9.33
N ILE A 173 -4.45 3.52 -8.75
CA ILE A 173 -4.98 4.74 -8.17
C ILE A 173 -5.67 4.37 -6.85
N GLY A 174 -5.27 5.04 -5.79
CA GLY A 174 -5.99 5.07 -4.52
C GLY A 174 -6.95 6.25 -4.49
N VAL A 175 -8.05 6.10 -3.76
CA VAL A 175 -9.00 7.17 -3.44
C VAL A 175 -9.32 7.05 -1.95
N THR A 176 -8.99 8.07 -1.18
CA THR A 176 -9.34 8.16 0.24
C THR A 176 -10.57 9.05 0.38
N VAL A 177 -11.59 8.54 1.06
CA VAL A 177 -12.88 9.22 1.25
C VAL A 177 -12.97 9.74 2.69
N PRO A 178 -13.28 11.03 2.88
CA PRO A 178 -13.34 11.66 4.19
C PRO A 178 -14.54 11.10 4.97
N THR A 179 -14.28 10.11 5.80
CA THR A 179 -15.30 9.35 6.54
C THR A 179 -15.02 9.32 8.03
N ALA A 180 -13.83 9.75 8.44
CA ALA A 180 -13.51 10.02 9.83
C ALA A 180 -14.16 11.30 10.33
N ASP A 181 -14.16 11.45 11.65
CA ASP A 181 -14.64 12.64 12.33
C ASP A 181 -13.69 13.84 12.15
N ASP A 182 -14.26 15.03 12.31
CA ASP A 182 -13.53 16.29 12.36
C ASP A 182 -12.52 16.33 13.53
N VAL A 183 -11.46 17.12 13.39
CA VAL A 183 -10.50 17.34 14.48
C VAL A 183 -10.81 18.63 15.21
N ALA A 184 -11.01 18.52 16.53
CA ALA A 184 -11.26 19.65 17.40
C ALA A 184 -10.12 19.85 18.41
N VAL A 185 -9.56 21.04 18.46
CA VAL A 185 -8.53 21.42 19.44
C VAL A 185 -8.93 22.74 20.10
N GLY A 186 -9.36 22.67 21.36
CA GLY A 186 -9.88 23.82 22.09
C GLY A 186 -11.16 24.35 21.46
N ASN A 187 -11.14 25.58 20.93
CA ASN A 187 -12.27 26.17 20.21
C ASN A 187 -12.08 26.16 18.69
N VAL A 188 -11.02 25.54 18.17
CA VAL A 188 -10.76 25.40 16.74
C VAL A 188 -11.24 24.02 16.30
N VAL A 189 -12.02 23.96 15.23
CA VAL A 189 -12.42 22.71 14.57
C VAL A 189 -12.00 22.78 13.12
N VAL A 190 -11.35 21.73 12.64
CA VAL A 190 -10.99 21.52 11.23
C VAL A 190 -11.82 20.36 10.73
N SER A 191 -12.64 20.59 9.71
CA SER A 191 -13.47 19.53 9.14
C SER A 191 -12.63 18.49 8.41
N ASN A 192 -13.20 17.31 8.21
CA ASN A 192 -12.66 16.29 7.33
C ASN A 192 -13.54 16.18 6.08
N ASP A 193 -13.25 16.99 5.06
CA ASP A 193 -14.06 17.06 3.84
C ASP A 193 -13.26 16.79 2.56
N SER A 194 -11.93 16.79 2.64
CA SER A 194 -11.06 16.62 1.47
C SER A 194 -11.00 15.17 1.00
N TRP A 195 -11.14 14.98 -0.31
CA TRP A 195 -10.89 13.69 -0.96
C TRP A 195 -9.43 13.61 -1.37
N ILE A 196 -8.82 12.43 -1.30
CA ILE A 196 -7.41 12.29 -1.72
C ILE A 196 -7.32 11.26 -2.83
N ILE A 197 -6.79 11.67 -3.98
CA ILE A 197 -6.49 10.79 -5.10
C ILE A 197 -5.00 10.48 -5.10
N ALA A 198 -4.67 9.19 -5.12
CA ALA A 198 -3.31 8.69 -4.97
C ALA A 198 -2.87 7.84 -6.17
N PRO A 199 -2.53 8.43 -7.34
CA PRO A 199 -1.93 7.66 -8.43
C PRO A 199 -0.56 7.13 -8.02
N TYR A 200 -0.26 5.89 -8.41
CA TYR A 200 1.03 5.28 -8.11
C TYR A 200 1.51 4.34 -9.21
N ILE A 201 2.81 4.12 -9.24
CA ILE A 201 3.47 3.05 -10.00
C ILE A 201 4.25 2.17 -9.03
N ALA A 202 4.24 0.86 -9.28
CA ALA A 202 4.94 -0.12 -8.48
C ALA A 202 5.70 -1.10 -9.37
N THR A 203 6.82 -1.58 -8.87
CA THR A 203 7.64 -2.61 -9.52
C THR A 203 7.97 -3.71 -8.53
N TYR A 204 7.97 -4.94 -9.01
CA TYR A 204 8.53 -6.11 -8.35
C TYR A 204 9.58 -6.72 -9.27
N MET A 205 10.73 -7.06 -8.74
CA MET A 205 11.80 -7.73 -9.48
C MET A 205 12.38 -8.86 -8.66
N GLN A 206 12.58 -10.02 -9.28
CA GLN A 206 13.34 -11.12 -8.69
C GLN A 206 14.63 -11.33 -9.47
N ALA A 207 15.77 -11.32 -8.78
CA ALA A 207 17.05 -11.52 -9.43
C ALA A 207 17.11 -12.94 -10.03
N PRO A 208 17.50 -13.10 -11.32
CA PRO A 208 17.58 -14.41 -11.95
C PRO A 208 18.50 -15.36 -11.16
N CYS A 209 18.05 -16.60 -10.97
CA CYS A 209 18.77 -17.64 -10.23
C CYS A 209 19.14 -17.25 -8.79
N SER A 210 18.40 -16.32 -8.18
CA SER A 210 18.63 -15.83 -6.82
C SER A 210 17.35 -15.88 -5.99
N ASN A 211 17.56 -15.98 -4.69
CA ASN A 211 16.51 -15.85 -3.68
C ASN A 211 16.25 -14.38 -3.30
N THR A 212 16.89 -13.43 -3.99
CA THR A 212 16.76 -12.00 -3.74
C THR A 212 15.68 -11.38 -4.61
N PHE A 213 14.88 -10.52 -4.00
CA PHE A 213 13.86 -9.73 -4.69
C PHE A 213 13.96 -8.26 -4.29
N PHE A 214 13.38 -7.41 -5.13
CA PHE A 214 13.32 -5.97 -4.98
C PHE A 214 11.91 -5.51 -5.27
N GLN A 215 11.43 -4.51 -4.53
CA GLN A 215 10.20 -3.81 -4.86
C GLN A 215 10.43 -2.31 -4.79
N GLY A 216 9.67 -1.55 -5.57
CA GLY A 216 9.73 -0.11 -5.55
C GLY A 216 8.37 0.48 -5.83
N PHE A 217 8.07 1.61 -5.21
CA PHE A 217 6.81 2.32 -5.37
C PHE A 217 7.08 3.81 -5.45
N VAL A 218 6.30 4.49 -6.28
CA VAL A 218 6.24 5.94 -6.33
C VAL A 218 4.77 6.33 -6.35
N GLN A 219 4.38 7.25 -5.47
CA GLN A 219 3.01 7.72 -5.31
C GLN A 219 2.99 9.24 -5.12
N PHE A 220 1.89 9.86 -5.57
CA PHE A 220 1.54 11.24 -5.23
C PHE A 220 0.18 11.24 -4.56
N ASP A 221 0.01 11.91 -3.42
CA ASP A 221 -1.30 12.18 -2.84
C ASP A 221 -1.74 13.56 -3.29
N LEU A 222 -2.87 13.61 -3.98
CA LEU A 222 -3.46 14.82 -4.53
C LEU A 222 -4.79 15.09 -3.81
N PRO A 223 -4.82 15.99 -2.82
CA PRO A 223 -6.05 16.38 -2.16
C PRO A 223 -6.96 17.18 -3.09
N ILE A 224 -8.26 16.96 -2.96
CA ILE A 224 -9.32 17.55 -3.76
C ILE A 224 -10.39 18.06 -2.81
N GLY A 225 -10.57 19.38 -2.83
CA GLY A 225 -11.40 20.09 -1.88
C GLY A 225 -10.58 20.57 -0.68
N ASP A 226 -11.23 21.41 0.10
CA ASP A 226 -10.65 22.06 1.27
C ASP A 226 -11.39 21.59 2.53
N ASN A 227 -10.74 21.75 3.67
CA ASN A 227 -11.31 21.47 4.99
C ASN A 227 -11.72 22.78 5.66
N ASP A 228 -12.99 22.93 6.03
CA ASP A 228 -13.49 24.12 6.70
C ASP A 228 -12.85 24.27 8.10
N VAL A 229 -12.38 25.47 8.42
CA VAL A 229 -11.85 25.82 9.74
C VAL A 229 -12.82 26.75 10.46
N THR A 230 -13.30 26.31 11.62
CA THR A 230 -14.16 27.13 12.49
C THR A 230 -13.46 27.45 13.82
N VAL A 231 -13.70 28.65 14.34
CA VAL A 231 -13.17 29.10 15.64
C VAL A 231 -14.33 29.61 16.50
N GLY A 232 -14.58 28.95 17.63
CA GLY A 232 -15.75 29.24 18.48
C GLY A 232 -17.09 29.04 17.75
N GLY A 233 -17.11 28.14 16.76
CA GLY A 233 -18.28 27.87 15.90
C GLY A 233 -18.49 28.88 14.76
N ALA A 234 -17.59 29.86 14.59
CA ALA A 234 -17.64 30.79 13.46
C ALA A 234 -16.68 30.33 12.34
N PRO A 235 -17.13 30.25 11.07
CA PRO A 235 -16.26 29.99 9.93
C PRO A 235 -15.13 31.02 9.85
N THR A 236 -13.89 30.54 9.76
CA THR A 236 -12.70 31.39 9.81
C THR A 236 -11.83 31.26 8.54
N GLY A 237 -11.96 30.16 7.79
CA GLY A 237 -11.34 29.97 6.49
C GLY A 237 -11.27 28.49 6.13
N ASP A 238 -10.59 28.16 5.04
CA ASP A 238 -10.51 26.80 4.51
C ASP A 238 -9.05 26.35 4.48
N LEU A 239 -8.76 25.16 4.99
CA LEU A 239 -7.44 24.53 5.03
C LEU A 239 -7.36 23.47 3.95
N GLN A 240 -6.53 23.69 2.94
CA GLN A 240 -6.23 22.67 1.96
C GLN A 240 -5.22 21.67 2.54
N ASP A 241 -5.49 20.39 2.37
CA ASP A 241 -4.51 19.36 2.61
C ASP A 241 -3.31 19.51 1.68
N ALA A 242 -2.12 19.15 2.16
CA ALA A 242 -0.92 19.25 1.34
C ALA A 242 -0.79 18.08 0.35
N THR A 243 -0.34 18.37 -0.87
CA THR A 243 0.13 17.39 -1.84
C THR A 243 1.39 16.70 -1.32
N MET A 244 1.38 15.37 -1.28
CA MET A 244 2.50 14.57 -0.78
C MET A 244 3.12 13.71 -1.88
N PHE A 245 4.41 13.49 -1.79
CA PHE A 245 5.19 12.57 -2.60
C PHE A 245 5.71 11.43 -1.74
N TYR A 246 5.62 10.21 -2.26
CA TYR A 246 6.20 9.02 -1.65
C TYR A 246 7.10 8.31 -2.66
N ALA A 247 8.26 7.90 -2.19
CA ALA A 247 9.16 6.99 -2.88
C ALA A 247 9.66 5.92 -1.92
N ASP A 248 9.34 4.68 -2.23
CA ASP A 248 9.66 3.53 -1.38
C ASP A 248 10.49 2.54 -2.16
N ALA A 249 11.51 1.97 -1.51
CA ALA A 249 12.35 0.93 -2.07
C ALA A 249 12.56 -0.18 -1.06
N SER A 250 12.36 -1.43 -1.47
CA SER A 250 12.58 -2.61 -0.64
C SER A 250 13.50 -3.61 -1.32
N VAL A 251 14.27 -4.31 -0.49
CA VAL A 251 15.07 -5.47 -0.87
C VAL A 251 14.80 -6.58 0.11
N GLY A 252 14.68 -7.80 -0.38
CA GLY A 252 14.50 -8.96 0.46
C GLY A 252 15.20 -10.20 -0.07
N ARG A 253 15.35 -11.20 0.80
CA ARG A 253 15.94 -12.48 0.46
C ARG A 253 15.21 -13.62 1.15
N TRP A 254 14.80 -14.62 0.38
CA TRP A 254 14.32 -15.88 0.92
C TRP A 254 15.46 -16.63 1.62
N LEU A 255 15.31 -16.80 2.93
CA LEU A 255 16.20 -17.58 3.79
C LEU A 255 15.93 -19.08 3.62
N CYS A 256 14.65 -19.41 3.51
CA CYS A 256 14.16 -20.72 3.10
C CYS A 256 12.90 -20.52 2.26
N GLN A 257 12.76 -21.32 1.20
CA GLN A 257 11.57 -21.33 0.37
C GLN A 257 11.41 -22.74 -0.21
N ASP A 258 10.21 -23.30 -0.12
CA ASP A 258 9.88 -24.56 -0.78
C ASP A 258 9.42 -24.35 -2.22
N CYS A 259 9.12 -25.44 -2.93
CA CYS A 259 8.64 -25.38 -4.31
C CYS A 259 7.23 -24.78 -4.48
N CYS A 260 6.48 -24.65 -3.39
CA CYS A 260 5.15 -24.05 -3.37
C CYS A 260 5.19 -22.56 -2.99
N GLY A 261 6.37 -22.01 -2.71
CA GLY A 261 6.54 -20.62 -2.31
C GLY A 261 6.33 -20.37 -0.81
N ASN A 262 6.14 -21.42 0.00
CA ASN A 262 6.14 -21.29 1.45
C ASN A 262 7.57 -21.04 1.92
N GLY A 263 7.76 -20.12 2.85
CA GLY A 263 9.11 -19.78 3.26
C GLY A 263 9.21 -18.64 4.26
N VAL A 264 10.45 -18.28 4.53
CA VAL A 264 10.81 -17.12 5.34
C VAL A 264 11.70 -16.21 4.50
N ALA A 265 11.29 -14.95 4.34
CA ALA A 265 12.11 -13.92 3.73
C ALA A 265 12.53 -12.89 4.77
N ALA A 266 13.79 -12.47 4.75
CA ALA A 266 14.25 -11.27 5.46
C ALA A 266 14.16 -10.08 4.51
N MET A 267 13.73 -8.92 5.01
CA MET A 267 13.43 -7.74 4.22
C MET A 267 13.93 -6.46 4.89
N ALA A 268 14.33 -5.50 4.07
CA ALA A 268 14.63 -4.15 4.46
C ALA A 268 14.02 -3.17 3.46
N GLU A 269 13.48 -2.05 3.94
CA GLU A 269 12.84 -1.02 3.14
C GLU A 269 13.32 0.38 3.54
N LEU A 270 13.30 1.29 2.58
CA LEU A 270 13.45 2.72 2.79
C LEU A 270 12.19 3.41 2.28
N HIS A 271 11.65 4.31 3.10
CA HIS A 271 10.45 5.08 2.80
C HIS A 271 10.81 6.55 2.83
N TYR A 272 10.71 7.22 1.69
CA TYR A 272 10.85 8.66 1.57
C TYR A 272 9.48 9.28 1.37
N THR A 273 9.12 10.23 2.24
CA THR A 273 7.87 10.98 2.17
C THR A 273 8.19 12.46 2.22
N ARG A 274 7.54 13.27 1.39
CA ARG A 274 7.73 14.72 1.42
C ARG A 274 6.48 15.47 1.00
N VAL A 275 6.21 16.62 1.63
CA VAL A 275 5.24 17.61 1.17
C VAL A 275 5.81 18.40 -0.02
N LEU A 276 5.01 18.57 -1.08
CA LEU A 276 5.43 19.25 -2.32
C LEU A 276 5.05 20.74 -2.37
N GLU A 277 4.21 21.21 -1.46
CA GLU A 277 3.70 22.57 -1.41
C GLU A 277 4.28 23.34 -0.22
N ASP A 278 4.36 24.67 -0.36
CA ASP A 278 4.73 25.55 0.75
C ASP A 278 3.51 25.75 1.68
N ASP A 279 3.74 25.79 3.00
CA ASP A 279 2.77 26.00 4.10
C ASP A 279 1.36 26.48 3.67
N VAL A 280 0.37 25.58 3.70
CA VAL A 280 -1.05 25.95 3.61
C VAL A 280 -1.54 26.39 4.99
N ASN A 281 -2.09 27.62 5.06
CA ASN A 281 -2.46 28.25 6.32
C ASN A 281 -3.89 28.79 6.30
N ALA A 282 -4.70 28.40 7.29
CA ALA A 282 -6.01 28.97 7.55
C ALA A 282 -6.20 29.19 9.05
N ALA A 283 -6.65 30.39 9.46
CA ALA A 283 -6.81 30.74 10.88
C ALA A 283 -5.55 30.55 11.77
N ASN A 284 -4.35 30.56 11.17
CA ASN A 284 -3.06 30.18 11.77
C ASN A 284 -2.91 28.68 12.12
N VAL A 285 -3.84 27.82 11.68
CA VAL A 285 -3.61 26.38 11.55
C VAL A 285 -2.75 26.16 10.31
N ARG A 286 -1.71 25.34 10.45
CA ARG A 286 -0.75 25.04 9.38
C ARG A 286 -0.66 23.54 9.14
N SER A 287 -0.62 23.13 7.88
CA SER A 287 0.00 21.85 7.53
C SER A 287 1.51 22.01 7.66
N LEU A 288 2.19 21.09 8.36
CA LEU A 288 3.65 21.13 8.45
C LEU A 288 4.28 20.79 7.09
N ASP A 289 5.34 21.52 6.74
CA ASP A 289 6.35 21.01 5.80
C ASP A 289 6.98 19.77 6.45
N GLN A 290 6.64 18.61 5.91
CA GLN A 290 7.02 17.32 6.44
C GLN A 290 7.88 16.62 5.41
N GLU A 291 9.12 16.33 5.78
CA GLU A 291 10.00 15.42 5.08
C GLU A 291 10.31 14.25 6.02
N GLN A 292 10.18 13.02 5.54
CA GLN A 292 10.50 11.82 6.33
C GLN A 292 11.34 10.88 5.49
N LEU A 293 12.37 10.32 6.14
CA LEU A 293 13.09 9.17 5.63
C LEU A 293 13.12 8.12 6.72
N ASN A 294 12.47 7.00 6.48
CA ASN A 294 12.34 5.93 7.45
C ASN A 294 12.97 4.65 6.89
N ALA A 295 13.60 3.88 7.77
CA ALA A 295 14.11 2.55 7.46
C ALA A 295 13.30 1.49 8.17
N THR A 296 12.88 0.48 7.42
CA THR A 296 12.10 -0.65 7.91
C THR A 296 12.91 -1.93 7.79
N ILE A 297 12.89 -2.77 8.82
CA ILE A 297 13.40 -4.15 8.75
C ILE A 297 12.33 -5.12 9.21
N GLY A 298 12.20 -6.26 8.53
CA GLY A 298 11.17 -7.24 8.84
C GLY A 298 11.47 -8.63 8.31
N ALA A 299 10.58 -9.56 8.64
CA ALA A 299 10.62 -10.91 8.11
C ALA A 299 9.24 -11.36 7.68
N ALA A 300 9.09 -11.81 6.44
CA ALA A 300 7.84 -12.35 5.94
C ALA A 300 7.82 -13.88 6.13
N LEU A 301 6.86 -14.36 6.92
CA LEU A 301 6.52 -15.77 7.07
C LEU A 301 5.38 -16.07 6.11
N VAL A 302 5.67 -16.78 5.02
CA VAL A 302 4.71 -17.02 3.94
C VAL A 302 4.36 -18.50 3.89
N ASN A 303 3.06 -18.79 3.79
CA ASN A 303 2.56 -20.06 3.33
C ASN A 303 1.50 -19.88 2.22
N ASN A 304 0.97 -21.00 1.72
CA ASN A 304 0.05 -21.04 0.58
C ASN A 304 -1.15 -20.08 0.72
N CYS A 305 -1.67 -19.89 1.94
CA CYS A 305 -2.86 -19.08 2.16
C CYS A 305 -2.60 -17.89 3.07
N TRP A 306 -1.49 -17.86 3.81
CA TRP A 306 -1.24 -16.86 4.83
C TRP A 306 0.12 -16.22 4.65
N SER A 307 0.23 -14.94 4.99
CA SER A 307 1.52 -14.37 5.32
C SER A 307 1.44 -13.50 6.56
N VAL A 308 2.47 -13.60 7.40
CA VAL A 308 2.62 -12.77 8.60
C VAL A 308 3.98 -12.10 8.53
N THR A 309 4.00 -10.77 8.65
CA THR A 309 5.21 -9.96 8.54
C THR A 309 5.33 -9.04 9.74
N PRO A 310 6.04 -9.45 10.81
CA PRO A 310 6.52 -8.51 11.83
C PRO A 310 7.63 -7.63 11.25
N ALA A 311 7.62 -6.35 11.62
CA ALA A 311 8.67 -5.41 11.26
C ALA A 311 8.86 -4.31 12.31
N LEU A 312 10.03 -3.66 12.25
CA LEU A 312 10.40 -2.48 13.02
C LEU A 312 10.79 -1.37 12.05
N VAL A 313 10.28 -0.17 12.29
CA VAL A 313 10.58 1.04 11.52
C VAL A 313 11.29 2.03 12.43
N VAL A 314 12.33 2.65 11.90
CA VAL A 314 13.07 3.73 12.56
C VAL A 314 13.20 4.91 11.60
N PRO A 315 12.83 6.14 12.03
CA PRO A 315 13.15 7.34 11.29
C PRO A 315 14.67 7.57 11.25
N LEU A 316 15.16 8.05 10.12
CA LEU A 316 16.56 8.37 9.87
C LEU A 316 16.84 9.87 9.89
N LEU A 317 15.81 10.71 9.79
CA LEU A 317 15.93 12.16 9.93
C LEU A 317 15.75 12.59 11.39
N GLU A 318 16.34 13.73 11.74
CA GLU A 318 16.21 14.35 13.07
C GLU A 318 14.98 15.27 13.13
N THR A 319 14.62 15.72 14.33
CA THR A 319 13.54 16.71 14.52
C THR A 319 13.82 18.01 13.74
N PRO A 320 12.80 18.67 13.16
CA PRO A 320 11.36 18.42 13.31
C PRO A 320 10.79 17.30 12.42
N ASP A 321 11.59 16.76 11.52
CA ASP A 321 11.21 15.78 10.49
C ASP A 321 11.05 14.35 11.04
N ARG A 322 11.41 14.15 12.31
CA ARG A 322 11.13 12.91 13.04
C ARG A 322 9.66 12.86 13.47
N GLY A 323 8.84 12.17 12.69
CA GLY A 323 7.41 12.00 12.98
C GLY A 323 7.09 11.10 14.19
N PHE A 324 7.95 10.15 14.52
CA PHE A 324 7.85 9.21 15.65
C PHE A 324 9.24 8.73 16.05
N ASP A 325 9.39 8.02 17.17
CA ASP A 325 10.70 7.51 17.61
C ASP A 325 11.02 6.14 17.02
N TRP A 326 10.03 5.26 17.03
CA TRP A 326 10.06 3.96 16.35
C TRP A 326 8.63 3.47 16.16
N GLU A 327 8.45 2.58 15.19
CA GLU A 327 7.19 1.90 14.95
C GLU A 327 7.40 0.40 14.93
N ALA A 328 6.55 -0.34 15.67
CA ALA A 328 6.44 -1.79 15.54
C ALA A 328 5.18 -2.12 14.77
N GLN A 329 5.29 -3.04 13.82
CA GLN A 329 4.17 -3.40 12.97
C GLN A 329 4.06 -4.90 12.73
N VAL A 330 2.82 -5.34 12.51
CA VAL A 330 2.50 -6.72 12.14
C VAL A 330 1.48 -6.70 11.02
N LEU A 331 1.87 -7.28 9.89
CA LEU A 331 1.01 -7.42 8.73
C LEU A 331 0.54 -8.87 8.62
N VAL A 332 -0.76 -9.08 8.50
CA VAL A 332 -1.37 -10.40 8.34
C VAL A 332 -2.18 -10.40 7.06
N ASN A 333 -1.96 -11.38 6.21
CA ASN A 333 -2.69 -11.54 4.96
C ASN A 333 -3.23 -12.96 4.88
N ARG A 334 -4.47 -13.12 4.42
CA ARG A 334 -5.06 -14.39 4.03
C ARG A 334 -5.50 -14.32 2.58
N ARG A 335 -4.88 -15.13 1.73
CA ARG A 335 -5.21 -15.26 0.32
C ARG A 335 -6.31 -16.31 0.10
N PHE A 336 -7.13 -16.14 -0.93
CA PHE A 336 -8.23 -17.03 -1.30
C PHE A 336 -8.39 -17.14 -2.81
#